data_AF-A0A7L4ZRR2-F1
#
_entry.id   AF-A0A7L4ZRR2-F1
#
_cell.length_a   1.000
_cell.length_b   1.000
_cell.length_c   1.000
_cell.angle_alpha   90.00
_cell.angle_beta   90.00
_cell.angle_gamma   90.00
#
_symmetry.space_group_name_H-M   'P 1'
#
loop_
_entity.id
_entity.type
_entity.pdbx_description
1 polymer ?
#
loop_
_entity_poly.entity_id
_entity_poly.type
_entity_poly.pdbx_seq_one_letter_code
_entity_poly.pdbx_strand_id
1 'polypeptide(L)'
;MVYSVIITPRRLSRGWLMLVFGLLICLKAPPLAALCIGWAVALSFSYEGIEVDLSDRRYRHFTWLLGLAIGSWQPLPPVQRVVLKAHSDIITSSTGSRTNYTSERYQHLTLLLSVPDSIIGEVIREFGTGQNAQAIAVGQQLADVLQVPFVVMPDV
;
A
#
# COMPACT_ATOMS: atom_id res chain seq x y z
N MET A 1 12.09 -3.73 -19.40
CA MET A 1 12.62 -2.63 -18.59
C MET A 1 11.74 -2.57 -17.37
N VAL A 2 12.36 -2.61 -16.18
CA VAL A 2 11.64 -2.69 -14.90
C VAL A 2 11.54 -1.30 -14.30
N TYR A 3 10.33 -0.89 -13.92
CA TYR A 3 10.04 0.37 -13.27
C TYR A 3 9.51 0.10 -11.86
N SER A 4 10.03 0.80 -10.87
CA SER A 4 9.58 0.72 -9.48
C SER A 4 8.88 2.00 -9.08
N VAL A 5 7.61 1.90 -8.72
CA VAL A 5 6.80 2.97 -8.13
C VAL A 5 6.79 2.76 -6.61
N ILE A 6 7.44 3.67 -5.89
CA ILE A 6 7.60 3.58 -4.43
C ILE A 6 6.36 4.19 -3.76
N ILE A 7 5.77 3.46 -2.82
CA ILE A 7 4.54 3.88 -2.13
C ILE A 7 4.80 3.94 -0.63
N THR A 8 5.50 4.98 -0.18
CA THR A 8 5.72 5.28 1.24
C THR A 8 4.63 6.26 1.70
N PRO A 9 3.88 6.05 2.82
CA PRO A 9 4.48 5.68 4.10
C PRO A 9 3.64 4.76 5.00
N ARG A 10 4.21 3.63 5.45
CA ARG A 10 3.75 2.99 6.69
C ARG A 10 4.42 3.68 7.87
N ARG A 11 3.66 4.59 8.50
CA ARG A 11 3.94 5.31 9.76
C ARG A 11 5.23 4.88 10.48
N LEU A 12 6.25 5.73 10.33
CA LEU A 12 7.48 5.76 11.13
C LEU A 12 7.19 5.68 12.65
N SER A 13 5.98 6.04 13.11
CA SER A 13 5.61 6.06 14.53
C SER A 13 5.69 4.70 15.24
N ARG A 14 5.57 3.57 14.53
CA ARG A 14 5.65 2.24 15.17
C ARG A 14 7.10 1.81 15.48
N GLY A 15 8.07 2.18 14.64
CA GLY A 15 9.48 1.86 14.87
C GLY A 15 10.04 2.55 16.11
N TRP A 16 9.61 3.78 16.38
CA TRP A 16 10.08 4.58 17.53
C TRP A 16 9.72 3.95 18.87
N LEU A 17 8.55 3.34 19.01
CA LEU A 17 8.17 2.65 20.25
C LEU A 17 9.09 1.46 20.54
N MET A 18 9.48 0.71 19.51
CA MET A 18 10.42 -0.40 19.68
C MET A 18 11.87 0.07 19.93
N LEU A 19 12.27 1.21 19.36
CA LEU A 19 13.59 1.80 19.66
C LEU A 19 13.68 2.28 21.11
N VAL A 20 12.65 2.97 21.61
CA VAL A 20 12.60 3.42 23.02
C VAL A 20 12.54 2.22 23.96
N PHE A 21 11.74 1.20 23.64
CA PHE A 21 11.65 -0.03 24.43
C PHE A 21 12.98 -0.82 24.44
N GLY A 22 13.64 -0.93 23.29
CA GLY A 22 14.97 -1.55 23.17
C GLY A 22 16.04 -0.80 23.98
N LEU A 23 16.01 0.53 23.97
CA LEU A 23 16.89 1.37 24.79
C LEU A 23 16.68 1.12 26.30
N LEU A 24 15.43 0.98 26.74
CA LEU A 24 15.10 0.69 28.15
C LEU A 24 15.60 -0.70 28.59
N ILE A 25 15.53 -1.71 27.70
CA ILE A 25 16.03 -3.07 27.98
C ILE A 25 17.56 -3.15 28.00
N CYS A 26 18.23 -2.24 27.30
CA CYS A 26 19.70 -2.18 27.19
C CYS A 26 20.38 -2.13 28.57
N LEU A 27 19.70 -1.59 29.59
CA LEU A 27 20.22 -1.51 30.96
C LEU A 27 20.26 -2.85 31.71
N LYS A 28 19.49 -3.86 31.30
CA LYS A 28 19.29 -5.11 32.05
C LYS A 28 19.69 -6.36 31.26
N ALA A 29 19.59 -6.33 29.94
CA ALA A 29 19.89 -7.49 29.09
C ALA A 29 20.44 -7.05 27.72
N PRO A 30 21.75 -6.79 27.60
CA PRO A 30 22.35 -6.30 26.36
C PRO A 30 22.13 -7.19 25.12
N PRO A 31 22.17 -8.54 25.16
CA PRO A 31 21.93 -9.35 23.95
C PRO A 31 20.48 -9.24 23.46
N LEU A 32 19.51 -9.10 24.38
CA LEU A 32 18.10 -8.94 24.06
C LEU A 32 17.83 -7.55 23.46
N ALA A 33 18.48 -6.51 24.00
CA ALA A 33 18.42 -5.16 23.47
C ALA A 33 18.97 -5.07 22.03
N ALA A 34 20.10 -5.73 21.75
CA ALA A 34 20.68 -5.78 20.41
C ALA A 34 19.72 -6.42 19.38
N LEU A 35 19.05 -7.52 19.76
CA LEU A 35 18.03 -8.16 18.92
C LEU A 35 16.83 -7.23 18.66
N CYS A 36 16.31 -6.58 19.71
CA CYS A 36 15.18 -5.65 19.57
C CYS A 36 15.52 -4.44 18.70
N ILE A 37 16.72 -3.85 18.88
CA ILE A 37 17.16 -2.71 18.08
C ILE A 37 17.39 -3.12 16.63
N GLY A 38 18.04 -4.27 16.39
CA GLY A 38 18.22 -4.81 15.05
C GLY A 38 16.90 -5.03 14.32
N TRP A 39 15.90 -5.58 15.02
CA TRP A 39 14.56 -5.79 14.47
C TRP A 39 13.81 -4.48 14.21
N ALA A 40 13.92 -3.52 15.13
CA ALA A 40 13.31 -2.19 14.97
C ALA A 40 13.89 -1.44 13.76
N VAL A 41 15.21 -1.52 13.58
CA VAL A 41 15.91 -0.97 12.41
C VAL A 41 15.43 -1.65 11.14
N ALA A 42 15.39 -2.99 11.11
CA ALA A 42 14.91 -3.76 9.96
C ALA A 42 13.50 -3.34 9.51
N LEU A 43 12.58 -3.17 10.47
CA LEU A 43 11.22 -2.73 10.20
C LEU A 43 11.16 -1.25 9.76
N SER A 44 12.03 -0.40 10.30
CA SER A 44 12.07 1.02 9.96
C SER A 44 12.57 1.29 8.54
N PHE A 45 13.41 0.41 8.00
CA PHE A 45 13.87 0.46 6.61
C PHE A 45 12.98 -0.32 5.64
N SER A 46 11.89 -0.92 6.12
CA SER A 46 10.94 -1.57 5.25
C SER A 46 10.09 -0.56 4.51
N TYR A 47 9.87 -0.78 3.22
CA TYR A 47 8.95 0.01 2.42
C TYR A 47 8.16 -0.89 1.48
N GLU A 48 6.99 -0.41 1.06
CA GLU A 48 6.16 -1.11 0.10
C GLU A 48 6.17 -0.35 -1.22
N GLY A 49 6.05 -1.08 -2.32
CA GLY A 49 6.03 -0.50 -3.65
C GLY A 49 5.33 -1.40 -4.66
N ILE A 50 5.24 -0.88 -5.86
CA ILE A 50 4.79 -1.61 -7.04
C ILE A 50 5.94 -1.64 -8.01
N GLU A 51 6.26 -2.82 -8.52
CA GLU A 51 7.16 -2.97 -9.64
C GLU A 51 6.39 -3.40 -10.88
N VAL A 52 6.74 -2.81 -12.01
CA VAL A 52 6.16 -3.09 -13.31
C VAL A 52 7.30 -3.46 -14.25
N ASP A 53 7.23 -4.67 -14.82
CA ASP A 53 8.10 -5.10 -15.90
C ASP A 53 7.33 -5.07 -17.22
N LEU A 54 7.66 -4.08 -18.05
CA LEU A 54 7.06 -3.93 -19.37
C LEU A 54 7.56 -4.96 -20.39
N SER A 55 8.75 -5.55 -20.17
CA SER A 55 9.32 -6.53 -21.09
C SER A 55 8.57 -7.85 -21.01
N ASP A 56 8.37 -8.34 -19.78
CA ASP A 56 7.66 -9.60 -19.53
C ASP A 56 6.15 -9.42 -19.34
N ARG A 57 5.66 -8.17 -19.38
CA ARG A 57 4.28 -7.76 -19.08
C ARG A 57 3.82 -8.35 -17.76
N ARG A 58 4.51 -7.97 -16.68
CA ARG A 58 4.20 -8.42 -15.32
C ARG A 58 4.25 -7.25 -14.36
N TYR A 59 3.51 -7.35 -13.28
CA TYR A 59 3.62 -6.43 -12.16
C TYR A 59 3.68 -7.20 -10.85
N ARG A 60 4.19 -6.57 -9.81
CA ARG A 60 4.13 -7.14 -8.45
C ARG A 60 3.97 -6.05 -7.41
N HIS A 61 3.24 -6.39 -6.37
CA HIS A 61 3.34 -5.70 -5.09
C HIS A 61 4.51 -6.29 -4.34
N PHE A 62 5.46 -5.44 -3.94
CA PHE A 62 6.60 -5.89 -3.17
C PHE A 62 6.71 -5.14 -1.84
N THR A 63 7.17 -5.88 -0.84
CA THR A 63 7.65 -5.35 0.42
C THR A 63 9.15 -5.48 0.41
N TRP A 64 9.86 -4.36 0.46
CA TRP A 64 11.30 -4.34 0.67
C TRP A 64 11.58 -4.52 2.16
N LEU A 65 12.32 -5.56 2.52
CA LEU A 65 12.75 -5.82 3.88
C LEU A 65 14.21 -6.25 3.86
N LEU A 66 15.08 -5.53 4.57
CA LEU A 66 16.51 -5.88 4.71
C LEU A 66 17.25 -6.11 3.37
N GLY A 67 16.92 -5.34 2.33
CA GLY A 67 17.57 -5.48 1.01
C GLY A 67 16.93 -6.52 0.09
N LEU A 68 15.87 -7.20 0.53
CA LEU A 68 15.13 -8.19 -0.26
C LEU A 68 13.75 -7.64 -0.63
N ALA A 69 13.41 -7.67 -1.93
CA ALA A 69 12.05 -7.45 -2.42
C ALA A 69 11.24 -8.75 -2.33
N ILE A 70 10.28 -8.78 -1.41
CA ILE A 70 9.37 -9.91 -1.21
C ILE A 70 8.04 -9.57 -1.90
N GLY A 71 7.65 -10.36 -2.91
CA GLY A 71 6.40 -10.16 -3.65
C GLY A 71 6.27 -11.13 -4.82
N SER A 72 5.03 -11.53 -5.16
CA SER A 72 4.76 -12.41 -6.29
C SER A 72 4.50 -11.61 -7.57
N TRP A 73 5.12 -12.04 -8.67
CA TRP A 73 4.83 -11.51 -10.00
C TRP A 73 3.47 -12.01 -10.49
N GLN A 74 2.68 -11.08 -11.01
CA GLN A 74 1.38 -11.29 -11.62
C GLN A 74 1.45 -10.82 -13.08
N PRO A 75 0.73 -11.47 -14.00
CA PRO A 75 0.67 -11.01 -15.38
C PRO A 75 -0.01 -9.64 -15.44
N LEU A 76 0.58 -8.70 -16.18
CA LEU A 76 0.01 -7.38 -16.41
C LEU A 76 -0.97 -7.48 -17.58
N PRO A 77 -2.29 -7.30 -17.36
CA PRO A 77 -3.24 -7.29 -18.45
C PRO A 77 -3.00 -6.10 -19.39
N PRO A 78 -3.55 -6.12 -20.60
CA PRO A 78 -3.55 -4.93 -21.45
C PRO A 78 -4.27 -3.81 -20.70
N VAL A 79 -3.60 -2.69 -20.48
CA VAL A 79 -4.15 -1.55 -19.73
C VAL A 79 -4.50 -0.44 -20.72
N GLN A 80 -5.71 0.12 -20.61
CA GLN A 80 -6.12 1.28 -21.42
C GLN A 80 -5.94 2.60 -20.68
N ARG A 81 -6.13 2.60 -19.36
CA ARG A 81 -6.05 3.79 -18.50
C ARG A 81 -5.83 3.39 -17.05
N VAL A 82 -5.21 4.30 -16.30
CA VAL A 82 -5.14 4.23 -14.84
C VAL A 82 -6.27 5.08 -14.28
N VAL A 83 -7.11 4.51 -13.42
CA VAL A 83 -8.27 5.18 -12.84
C VAL A 83 -8.10 5.27 -11.33
N LEU A 84 -8.22 6.47 -10.77
CA LEU A 84 -8.38 6.66 -9.33
C LEU A 84 -9.85 6.90 -9.03
N LYS A 85 -10.46 6.00 -8.25
CA LYS A 85 -11.88 6.06 -7.89
C LYS A 85 -12.04 6.15 -6.38
N ALA A 86 -12.85 7.09 -5.91
CA ALA A 86 -13.24 7.15 -4.51
C ALA A 86 -14.36 6.13 -4.23
N HIS A 87 -14.25 5.45 -3.09
CA HIS A 87 -15.23 4.47 -2.63
C HIS A 87 -15.61 4.75 -1.17
N SER A 88 -16.90 4.63 -0.87
CA SER A 88 -17.41 4.72 0.50
C SER A 88 -18.18 3.45 0.83
N ASP A 89 -17.62 2.62 1.70
CA ASP A 89 -18.30 1.44 2.22
C ASP A 89 -18.92 1.76 3.58
N ILE A 90 -20.11 1.21 3.81
CA ILE A 90 -20.75 1.22 5.14
C ILE A 90 -20.56 -0.17 5.71
N ILE A 91 -19.62 -0.32 6.63
CA ILE A 91 -19.45 -1.58 7.35
C ILE A 91 -20.42 -1.56 8.52
N THR A 92 -21.41 -2.46 8.48
CA THR A 92 -22.32 -2.68 9.61
C THR A 92 -21.81 -3.86 10.41
N SER A 93 -21.19 -3.60 11.55
CA SER A 93 -20.78 -4.66 12.48
C SER A 93 -21.87 -4.90 13.53
N SER A 94 -22.37 -6.13 13.63
CA SER A 94 -23.24 -6.55 14.73
C SER A 94 -22.40 -7.16 15.84
N THR A 95 -22.16 -6.41 16.91
CA THR A 95 -21.56 -6.99 18.12
C THR A 95 -22.65 -7.73 18.87
N GLY A 96 -22.46 -9.04 19.08
CA GLY A 96 -23.45 -9.92 19.70
C GLY A 96 -23.74 -9.58 21.16
N SER A 97 -24.63 -8.61 21.41
CA SER A 97 -25.54 -8.51 22.55
C SER A 97 -26.38 -7.26 22.37
N ARG A 98 -27.72 -7.43 22.24
CA ARG A 98 -28.77 -6.38 22.29
C ARG A 98 -28.43 -5.00 21.65
N THR A 99 -28.93 -4.82 20.43
CA THR A 99 -29.46 -3.54 19.87
C THR A 99 -28.55 -2.33 19.73
N ASN A 100 -27.23 -2.46 19.70
CA ASN A 100 -26.35 -1.36 19.28
C ASN A 100 -25.75 -1.69 17.89
N TYR A 101 -26.35 -1.11 16.85
CA TYR A 101 -25.75 -1.06 15.53
C TYR A 101 -24.83 0.14 15.47
N THR A 102 -23.54 -0.08 15.32
CA THR A 102 -22.59 0.98 14.96
C THR A 102 -22.33 0.86 13.47
N SER A 103 -22.75 1.85 12.69
CA SER A 103 -22.36 1.98 11.28
C SER A 103 -21.14 2.88 11.20
N GLU A 104 -20.05 2.33 10.70
CA GLU A 104 -18.85 3.10 10.41
C GLU A 104 -18.72 3.28 8.90
N ARG A 105 -18.56 4.54 8.47
CA ARG A 105 -18.39 4.90 7.07
C ARG A 105 -16.90 4.87 6.73
N TYR A 106 -16.49 3.87 5.96
CA TYR A 106 -15.12 3.70 5.51
C TYR A 106 -14.96 4.32 4.13
N GLN A 107 -14.36 5.50 4.08
CA GLN A 107 -13.97 6.14 2.83
C GLN A 107 -12.54 5.74 2.47
N HIS A 108 -12.32 5.31 1.24
CA HIS A 108 -11.00 4.98 0.72
C HIS A 108 -10.93 5.31 -0.78
N LEU A 109 -9.73 5.41 -1.31
CA LEU A 109 -9.47 5.67 -2.73
C LEU A 109 -8.85 4.43 -3.33
N THR A 110 -9.41 3.93 -4.42
CA THR A 110 -8.95 2.72 -5.09
C THR A 110 -8.33 3.10 -6.43
N LEU A 111 -7.07 2.73 -6.60
CA LEU A 111 -6.34 2.83 -7.86
C LEU A 111 -6.55 1.56 -8.65
N LEU A 112 -7.12 1.72 -9.85
CA LEU A 112 -7.57 0.65 -10.73
C LEU A 112 -6.84 0.72 -12.08
N LEU A 113 -6.52 -0.43 -12.64
CA LEU A 113 -6.15 -0.55 -14.06
C LEU A 113 -7.39 -0.93 -14.86
N SER A 114 -7.76 -0.07 -15.81
CA SER A 114 -8.84 -0.40 -16.74
C SER A 114 -8.30 -1.31 -17.83
N VAL A 115 -8.89 -2.50 -17.91
CA VAL A 115 -8.58 -3.53 -18.90
C VAL A 115 -9.63 -3.47 -20.01
N PRO A 116 -9.26 -3.59 -21.31
CA PRO A 116 -10.21 -3.78 -22.39
C PRO A 116 -11.19 -4.90 -22.07
N ASP A 117 -12.46 -4.69 -22.38
CA ASP A 117 -13.51 -5.70 -22.25
C ASP A 117 -13.78 -6.19 -20.82
N SER A 118 -13.20 -5.52 -19.81
CA SER A 118 -13.51 -5.75 -18.40
C SER A 118 -14.34 -4.61 -17.81
N ILE A 119 -15.49 -4.96 -17.23
CA ILE A 119 -16.33 -4.03 -16.46
C ILE A 119 -15.66 -3.68 -15.12
N ILE A 120 -14.85 -4.60 -14.59
CA ILE A 120 -14.18 -4.49 -13.31
C ILE A 120 -12.70 -4.24 -13.59
N GLY A 121 -12.22 -3.03 -13.30
CA GLY A 121 -10.79 -2.73 -13.35
C GLY A 121 -10.01 -3.57 -12.35
N GLU A 122 -8.77 -3.91 -12.66
CA GLU A 122 -7.91 -4.63 -11.73
C GLU A 122 -7.47 -3.69 -10.60
N VAL A 123 -7.75 -4.08 -9.35
CA VAL A 123 -7.37 -3.30 -8.18
C VAL A 123 -5.88 -3.42 -7.96
N ILE A 124 -5.20 -2.28 -8.03
CA ILE A 124 -3.78 -2.20 -7.75
C ILE A 124 -3.56 -1.82 -6.31
N ARG A 125 -4.22 -0.77 -5.82
CA ARG A 125 -4.03 -0.35 -4.44
C ARG A 125 -5.18 0.47 -3.90
N GLU A 126 -5.40 0.30 -2.61
CA GLU A 126 -6.29 1.14 -1.82
C GLU A 126 -5.48 2.13 -0.99
N PHE A 127 -5.93 3.37 -0.94
CA PHE A 127 -5.38 4.46 -0.15
C PHE A 127 -6.44 4.95 0.83
N GLY A 128 -6.01 5.30 2.05
CA GLY A 128 -6.92 5.93 3.00
C GLY A 128 -7.30 7.35 2.56
N THR A 129 -8.40 7.90 3.08
CA THR A 129 -8.85 9.28 2.80
C THR A 129 -7.78 10.36 2.99
N GLY A 130 -6.89 10.19 3.96
CA GLY A 130 -5.78 11.11 4.23
C GLY A 130 -4.63 11.05 3.23
N GLN A 131 -4.66 10.14 2.25
CA GLN A 131 -3.56 9.89 1.31
C GLN A 131 -3.88 10.37 -0.12
N ASN A 132 -4.82 11.29 -0.30
CA ASN A 132 -5.24 11.80 -1.62
C ASN A 132 -4.07 12.23 -2.52
N ALA A 133 -3.18 13.09 -2.02
CA ALA A 133 -2.03 13.57 -2.77
C ALA A 133 -1.08 12.42 -3.18
N GLN A 134 -0.91 11.43 -2.31
CA GLN A 134 -0.09 10.26 -2.58
C GLN A 134 -0.74 9.35 -3.62
N ALA A 135 -2.04 9.12 -3.52
CA ALA A 135 -2.80 8.32 -4.49
C ALA A 135 -2.72 8.92 -5.89
N ILE A 136 -2.84 10.25 -5.99
CA ILE A 136 -2.69 10.98 -7.26
C ILE A 136 -1.26 10.85 -7.79
N ALA A 137 -0.24 11.07 -6.94
CA ALA A 137 1.16 10.98 -7.37
C ALA A 137 1.54 9.57 -7.87
N VAL A 138 1.11 8.53 -7.15
CA VAL A 138 1.33 7.13 -7.55
C VAL A 138 0.57 6.80 -8.83
N GLY A 139 -0.68 7.23 -8.95
CA GLY A 139 -1.50 7.02 -10.14
C GLY A 139 -0.89 7.68 -11.38
N GLN A 140 -0.39 8.91 -11.23
CA GLN A 140 0.30 9.63 -12.30
C GLN A 140 1.59 8.92 -12.73
N GLN A 141 2.44 8.55 -11.78
CA GLN A 141 3.68 7.81 -12.08
C GLN A 141 3.41 6.49 -12.79
N LEU A 142 2.38 5.75 -12.35
CA LEU A 142 2.00 4.49 -12.97
C LEU A 142 1.48 4.70 -14.40
N ALA A 143 0.68 5.74 -14.61
CA ALA A 143 0.17 6.12 -15.93
C ALA A 143 1.31 6.50 -16.89
N ASP A 144 2.30 7.26 -16.41
CA ASP A 144 3.48 7.65 -17.18
C ASP A 144 4.34 6.42 -17.56
N VAL A 145 4.55 5.49 -16.64
CA VAL A 145 5.29 4.23 -16.87
C VAL A 145 4.57 3.35 -17.89
N LEU A 146 3.25 3.23 -17.76
CA LEU A 146 2.43 2.42 -18.67
C LEU A 146 2.13 3.12 -20.01
N GLN A 147 2.45 4.41 -20.12
CA GLN A 147 2.13 5.27 -21.26
C GLN A 147 0.62 5.31 -21.58
N VAL A 148 -0.20 5.35 -20.54
CA VAL A 148 -1.68 5.39 -20.64
C VAL A 148 -2.23 6.63 -19.92
N PRO A 149 -3.42 7.13 -20.27
CA PRO A 149 -4.01 8.26 -19.56
C PRO A 149 -4.34 7.93 -18.11
N PHE A 150 -4.12 8.92 -17.23
CA PHE A 150 -4.59 8.93 -15.84
C PHE A 150 -5.93 9.65 -15.74
N VAL A 151 -6.92 9.03 -15.10
CA VAL A 151 -8.26 9.59 -14.90
C VAL A 151 -8.65 9.52 -13.43
N VAL A 152 -8.98 10.67 -12.84
CA VAL A 152 -9.55 10.74 -11.49
C VAL A 152 -11.07 10.80 -11.62
N MET A 153 -11.77 9.82 -11.09
CA MET A 153 -13.23 9.81 -11.06
C MET A 153 -13.72 10.47 -9.77
N PRO A 154 -14.57 11.51 -9.85
CA PRO A 154 -15.21 12.07 -8.67
C PRO A 154 -16.19 11.07 -8.06
N ASP A 155 -16.44 11.20 -6.75
CA ASP A 155 -17.52 10.46 -6.08
C ASP A 155 -18.84 10.70 -6.80
N VAL A 156 -19.57 9.61 -7.08
CA VAL A 156 -20.93 9.61 -7.64
C VAL A 156 -21.93 9.55 -6.51
#